data_AF-A0A7X8UB84-F1
#
_entry.id   AF-A0A7X8UB84-F1
#
_cell.length_a   1.000
_cell.length_b   1.000
_cell.length_c   1.000
_cell.angle_alpha   90.00
_cell.angle_beta   90.00
_cell.angle_gamma   90.00
#
_symmetry.space_group_name_H-M   'P 1'
#
loop_
_entity.id
_entity.type
_entity.pdbx_description
1 polymer ?
#
loop_
_entity_poly.entity_id
_entity_poly.type
_entity_poly.pdbx_seq_one_letter_code
_entity_poly.pdbx_strand_id
1 'polypeptide(L)'
;MGTAVACLVILMAVVAAQGHSSPGGDAPRQGFERDMALGLMGRYVVGMKSLLGEESAALGIPQLEKAIEGSHHPQKRLFLAPVLVELGAREKALAELEHLAAEPGGGGSARDAALFLELYRQGSRSFGAARRPEIEKYGWTGALALSHDLPPGDPERRAVVRAALRTFAGAAAFITGAVAALMAGTVLLILALLWRRRGGLRARFSPPDSPGEPLIEAFAIYLAGMIVLPALALRLLPGLAPASVLLALPAVILALCWPMLRGAGWKGTRAALGWHRGQGVWREMGAGVLGYLAGLPLLALALVPVMFLSRFAGKVPSHPIVNEIRGDPATLALIALLGCVWAPVVEETFFRGMLFGYLRRRLHWAVAGVATGLLFALIHPQGWMAVPVLGMIGFTLCAVRQWRGSIIAPMTAHALNNGAVLFFAFMMLA
;
A
#
# COMPACT_ATOMS: atom_id res chain seq x y z
N MET A 1 -38.33 -7.84 -0.10
CA MET A 1 -37.58 -7.65 1.18
C MET A 1 -36.07 -7.73 1.02
N GLY A 2 -35.52 -8.71 0.28
CA GLY A 2 -34.08 -8.96 0.22
C GLY A 2 -33.19 -7.80 -0.24
N THR A 3 -33.56 -7.05 -1.29
CA THR A 3 -32.73 -5.95 -1.82
C THR A 3 -32.59 -4.79 -0.84
N ALA A 4 -33.65 -4.39 -0.14
CA ALA A 4 -33.60 -3.29 0.83
C ALA A 4 -32.68 -3.64 2.01
N VAL A 5 -32.77 -4.88 2.52
CA VAL A 5 -31.88 -5.40 3.56
C VAL A 5 -30.43 -5.44 3.07
N ALA A 6 -30.19 -5.92 1.84
CA ALA A 6 -28.86 -5.94 1.25
C ALA A 6 -28.25 -4.53 1.14
N CYS A 7 -29.02 -3.54 0.70
CA CYS A 7 -28.59 -2.14 0.65
C CYS A 7 -28.26 -1.58 2.04
N LEU A 8 -29.07 -1.89 3.06
CA LEU A 8 -28.80 -1.47 4.43
C LEU A 8 -27.49 -2.09 4.96
N VAL A 9 -27.25 -3.38 4.70
CA VAL A 9 -26.00 -4.06 5.10
C VAL A 9 -24.78 -3.46 4.41
N ILE A 10 -24.88 -3.14 3.12
CA ILE A 10 -23.82 -2.46 2.38
C ILE A 10 -23.52 -1.09 3.01
N LEU A 11 -24.54 -0.32 3.36
CA LEU A 11 -24.38 0.97 4.03
C LEU A 11 -23.71 0.80 5.41
N MET A 12 -24.14 -0.17 6.21
CA MET A 12 -23.52 -0.48 7.50
C MET A 12 -22.05 -0.87 7.34
N ALA A 13 -21.69 -1.62 6.30
CA ALA A 13 -20.29 -1.97 6.01
C ALA A 13 -19.44 -0.74 5.69
N VAL A 14 -19.96 0.20 4.89
CA VAL A 14 -19.26 1.47 4.61
C VAL A 14 -19.07 2.29 5.89
N VAL A 15 -20.11 2.43 6.71
CA VAL A 15 -20.04 3.16 7.99
C VAL A 15 -19.05 2.47 8.95
N ALA A 16 -19.07 1.15 9.02
CA ALA A 16 -18.15 0.39 9.86
C ALA A 16 -16.70 0.54 9.40
N ALA A 17 -16.42 0.43 8.09
CA ALA A 17 -15.08 0.58 7.53
C ALA A 17 -14.52 1.98 7.76
N GLN A 18 -15.31 3.03 7.51
CA GLN A 18 -14.87 4.42 7.69
C GLN A 18 -14.86 4.85 9.17
N GLY A 19 -15.71 4.26 10.00
CA GLY A 19 -15.74 4.47 11.45
C GLY A 19 -14.56 3.85 12.20
N HIS A 20 -13.72 3.04 11.54
CA HIS A 20 -12.41 2.60 12.02
C HIS A 20 -11.28 3.55 11.60
N SER A 21 -11.60 4.79 11.19
CA SER A 21 -10.64 5.89 11.28
C SER A 21 -10.05 5.84 12.68
N SER A 22 -8.77 5.47 12.79
CA SER A 22 -8.11 5.05 14.02
C SER A 22 -8.61 5.86 15.22
N PRO A 23 -8.94 5.24 16.36
CA PRO A 23 -9.05 6.01 17.59
C PRO A 23 -7.81 6.88 17.65
N GLY A 24 -7.98 8.17 17.93
CA GLY A 24 -6.93 9.04 18.44
C GLY A 24 -6.48 8.52 19.81
N GLY A 25 -6.07 7.25 19.87
CA GLY A 25 -5.39 6.66 20.99
C GLY A 25 -3.97 7.16 20.89
N ASP A 26 -3.68 8.16 21.71
CA ASP A 26 -2.35 8.44 22.24
C ASP A 26 -1.85 7.24 23.04
N ALA A 27 -1.75 6.07 22.40
CA ALA A 27 -0.93 5.00 22.89
C ALA A 27 0.51 5.54 22.82
N PRO A 28 1.28 5.51 23.93
CA PRO A 28 2.63 6.03 23.95
C PRO A 28 3.41 5.31 22.85
N ARG A 29 3.80 6.07 21.81
CA ARG A 29 4.54 5.57 20.65
C ARG A 29 5.96 5.18 21.10
N GLN A 30 6.07 4.05 21.79
CA GLN A 30 7.34 3.41 22.11
C GLN A 30 7.77 2.56 20.92
N GLY A 31 9.02 2.73 20.48
CA GLY A 31 9.65 1.94 19.42
C GLY A 31 10.02 2.76 18.18
N PHE A 32 11.26 3.25 18.17
CA PHE A 32 11.92 4.13 17.19
C PHE A 32 12.10 3.52 15.80
N GLU A 33 11.87 2.21 15.60
CA GLU A 33 11.80 1.62 14.25
C GLU A 33 10.59 2.09 13.42
N ARG A 34 9.69 2.92 13.97
CA ARG A 34 8.37 3.19 13.35
C ARG A 34 8.32 4.30 12.31
N ASP A 35 9.36 5.12 12.14
CA ASP A 35 9.41 6.11 11.05
C ASP A 35 10.22 5.60 9.86
N MET A 36 9.80 4.43 9.37
CA MET A 36 10.38 3.74 8.21
C MET A 36 10.62 4.68 7.02
N ALA A 37 9.71 5.61 6.76
CA ALA A 37 9.85 6.58 5.67
C ALA A 37 11.15 7.40 5.78
N LEU A 38 11.50 7.85 7.00
CA LEU A 38 12.71 8.64 7.23
C LEU A 38 13.98 7.79 7.06
N GLY A 39 13.95 6.53 7.50
CA GLY A 39 15.09 5.62 7.31
C GLY A 39 15.34 5.21 5.87
N LEU A 40 14.27 5.03 5.10
CA LEU A 40 14.35 4.81 3.66
C LEU A 40 14.92 6.03 2.95
N MET A 41 14.45 7.21 3.31
CA MET A 41 14.93 8.46 2.73
C MET A 41 16.42 8.67 3.03
N GLY A 42 16.86 8.41 4.26
CA GLY A 42 18.28 8.46 4.63
C GLY A 42 19.14 7.48 3.82
N ARG A 43 18.73 6.21 3.72
CA ARG A 43 19.42 5.20 2.90
C ARG A 43 19.46 5.57 1.43
N TYR A 44 18.35 6.08 0.88
CA TYR A 44 18.25 6.50 -0.50
C TYR A 44 19.25 7.62 -0.82
N VAL A 45 19.29 8.68 0.01
CA VAL A 45 20.19 9.83 -0.22
C VAL A 45 21.66 9.44 -0.01
N VAL A 46 21.99 8.61 0.99
CA VAL A 46 23.35 8.10 1.19
C VAL A 46 23.78 7.19 0.03
N GLY A 47 22.89 6.32 -0.45
CA GLY A 47 23.15 5.47 -1.61
C GLY A 47 23.35 6.29 -2.89
N MET A 48 22.54 7.34 -3.07
CA MET A 48 22.68 8.30 -4.16
C MET A 48 24.04 8.99 -4.13
N LYS A 49 24.46 9.52 -2.97
CA LYS A 49 25.79 10.10 -2.76
C LYS A 49 26.90 9.09 -3.10
N SER A 50 26.76 7.87 -2.61
CA SER A 50 27.75 6.83 -2.79
C SER A 50 27.95 6.44 -4.27
N LEU A 51 26.89 6.49 -5.08
CA LEU A 51 26.96 6.14 -6.51
C LEU A 51 27.24 7.34 -7.43
N LEU A 52 26.61 8.50 -7.15
CA LEU A 52 26.62 9.68 -8.03
C LEU A 52 27.61 10.76 -7.59
N GLY A 53 28.25 10.61 -6.43
CA GLY A 53 29.24 11.55 -5.90
C GLY A 53 28.65 12.63 -4.98
N GLU A 54 29.55 13.45 -4.43
CA GLU A 54 29.26 14.47 -3.40
C GLU A 54 28.22 15.51 -3.83
N GLU A 55 28.20 15.92 -5.10
CA GLU A 55 27.24 16.92 -5.58
C GLU A 55 25.78 16.48 -5.40
N SER A 56 25.52 15.17 -5.45
CA SER A 56 24.18 14.62 -5.25
C SER A 56 23.70 14.73 -3.79
N ALA A 57 24.62 14.82 -2.83
CA ALA A 57 24.28 15.02 -1.42
C ALA A 57 23.55 16.35 -1.19
N ALA A 58 23.94 17.41 -1.92
CA ALA A 58 23.32 18.72 -1.86
C ALA A 58 21.86 18.73 -2.32
N LEU A 59 21.45 17.77 -3.16
CA LEU A 59 20.06 17.63 -3.62
C LEU A 59 19.16 16.98 -2.56
N GLY A 60 19.72 16.13 -1.70
CA GLY A 60 18.95 15.35 -0.72
C GLY A 60 18.76 16.04 0.63
N ILE A 61 19.72 16.87 1.06
CA ILE A 61 19.69 17.57 2.35
C ILE A 61 18.40 18.42 2.53
N PRO A 62 17.98 19.27 1.56
CA PRO A 62 16.76 20.08 1.74
C PRO A 62 15.49 19.24 1.87
N GLN A 63 15.45 18.07 1.23
CA GLN A 63 14.29 17.17 1.30
C GLN A 63 14.20 16.49 2.67
N LEU A 64 15.34 16.06 3.22
CA LEU A 64 15.45 15.48 4.56
C LEU A 64 15.04 16.50 5.63
N GLU A 65 15.46 17.76 5.47
CA GLU A 65 15.12 18.86 6.37
C GLU A 65 13.62 19.16 6.34
N LYS A 66 13.04 19.28 5.15
CA LYS A 66 11.60 19.49 4.98
C LYS A 66 10.75 18.35 5.57
N ALA A 67 11.26 17.12 5.57
CA ALA A 67 10.58 15.97 6.19
C ALA A 67 10.52 16.08 7.73
N ILE A 68 11.34 16.96 8.33
CA ILE A 68 11.47 17.17 9.77
C ILE A 68 10.92 18.54 10.20
N GLU A 69 10.86 19.52 9.30
CA GLU A 69 10.14 20.79 9.49
C GLU A 69 8.69 20.51 9.93
N GLY A 70 8.35 20.92 11.15
CA GLY A 70 7.04 20.67 11.77
C GLY A 70 6.95 19.44 12.67
N SER A 71 8.03 18.65 12.80
CA SER A 71 8.10 17.57 13.79
C SER A 71 8.87 18.03 15.04
N HIS A 72 8.15 18.34 16.12
CA HIS A 72 8.73 18.61 17.44
C HIS A 72 9.22 17.32 18.13
N HIS A 73 9.56 16.26 17.39
CA HIS A 73 9.96 14.98 17.96
C HIS A 73 11.50 14.88 18.00
N PRO A 74 12.13 14.96 19.19
CA PRO A 74 13.59 14.92 19.37
C PRO A 74 14.27 13.71 18.71
N GLN A 75 13.55 12.58 18.68
CA GLN A 75 14.00 11.33 18.08
C GLN A 75 14.24 11.40 16.56
N LYS A 76 13.43 12.17 15.81
CA LYS A 76 13.63 12.27 14.35
C LYS A 76 14.91 13.02 14.00
N ARG A 77 15.24 14.04 14.79
CA ARG A 77 16.47 14.83 14.66
C ARG A 77 17.71 13.98 15.00
N LEU A 78 17.61 13.15 16.04
CA LEU A 78 18.63 12.16 16.39
C LEU A 78 18.95 11.19 15.24
N PHE A 79 17.91 10.71 14.53
CA PHE A 79 18.07 9.83 13.37
C PHE A 79 18.77 10.50 12.19
N LEU A 80 18.52 11.79 11.98
CA LEU A 80 19.05 12.51 10.82
C LEU A 80 20.53 12.81 10.95
N ALA A 81 21.04 13.00 12.18
CA ALA A 81 22.40 13.48 12.39
C ALA A 81 23.47 12.58 11.72
N PRO A 82 23.44 11.24 11.83
CA PRO A 82 24.38 10.39 11.08
C PRO A 82 24.27 10.49 9.57
N VAL A 83 23.06 10.67 9.06
CA VAL A 83 22.82 10.88 7.63
C VAL A 83 23.42 12.22 7.20
N LEU A 84 23.19 13.30 7.95
CA LEU A 84 23.77 14.62 7.64
C LEU A 84 25.30 14.62 7.71
N VAL A 85 25.90 13.95 8.69
CA VAL A 85 27.37 13.76 8.77
C VAL A 85 27.86 13.06 7.50
N GLU A 86 27.21 11.97 7.11
CA GLU A 86 27.55 11.23 5.90
C GLU A 86 27.42 12.09 4.63
N LEU A 87 26.45 13.01 4.59
CA LEU A 87 26.24 13.93 3.46
C LEU A 87 27.14 15.17 3.46
N GLY A 88 28.12 15.25 4.36
CA GLY A 88 29.06 16.37 4.44
C GLY A 88 28.58 17.57 5.27
N ALA A 89 27.38 17.50 5.86
CA ALA A 89 26.82 18.53 6.72
C ALA A 89 27.15 18.32 8.21
N ARG A 90 28.41 17.97 8.52
CA ARG A 90 28.85 17.56 9.87
C ARG A 90 28.62 18.65 10.93
N GLU A 91 28.99 19.89 10.65
CA GLU A 91 28.82 21.00 11.61
C GLU A 91 27.35 21.20 11.98
N LYS A 92 26.47 21.17 10.98
CA LYS A 92 25.02 21.28 11.17
C LYS A 92 24.47 20.10 11.98
N ALA A 93 24.92 18.87 11.69
CA ALA A 93 24.51 17.69 12.43
C ALA A 93 24.94 17.74 13.92
N LEU A 94 26.15 18.22 14.19
CA LEU A 94 26.66 18.37 15.56
C LEU A 94 25.92 19.48 16.31
N ALA A 95 25.65 20.63 15.67
CA ALA A 95 24.87 21.70 16.28
C ALA A 95 23.46 21.23 16.68
N GLU A 96 22.83 20.41 15.83
CA GLU A 96 21.51 19.84 16.12
C GLU A 96 21.55 18.86 17.30
N LEU A 97 22.57 17.99 17.36
CA LEU A 97 22.76 17.08 18.49
C LEU A 97 23.09 17.85 19.79
N GLU A 98 23.84 18.93 19.73
CA GLU A 98 24.14 19.80 20.88
C GLU A 98 22.88 20.48 21.41
N HIS A 99 22.04 21.00 20.51
CA HIS A 99 20.75 21.56 20.88
C HIS A 99 19.88 20.52 21.59
N LEU A 100 19.76 19.31 21.03
CA LEU A 100 18.98 18.21 21.63
C LEU A 100 19.54 17.74 22.98
N ALA A 101 20.87 17.68 23.11
CA ALA A 101 21.51 17.29 24.37
C ALA A 101 21.31 18.33 25.48
N ALA A 102 21.16 19.62 25.11
CA ALA A 102 20.93 20.72 26.02
C ALA A 102 19.45 20.96 26.38
N GLU A 103 18.49 20.28 25.74
CA GLU A 103 17.06 20.47 25.99
C GLU A 103 16.66 20.10 27.45
N PRO A 104 16.18 21.07 28.26
CA PRO A 104 15.77 20.81 29.64
C PRO A 104 14.59 19.84 29.68
N GLY A 105 14.75 18.72 30.38
CA GLY A 105 13.72 17.67 30.45
C GLY A 105 13.69 16.69 29.27
N GLY A 106 14.69 16.71 28.38
CA GLY A 106 14.79 15.85 27.17
C GLY A 106 14.92 14.33 27.40
N GLY A 107 14.84 13.87 28.65
CA GLY A 107 14.68 12.45 29.02
C GLY A 107 15.74 11.52 28.42
N GLY A 108 15.30 10.56 27.59
CA GLY A 108 16.17 9.63 26.88
C GLY A 108 16.82 10.23 25.63
N SER A 109 16.13 11.14 24.92
CA SER A 109 16.63 11.67 23.64
C SER A 109 17.84 12.60 23.83
N ALA A 110 17.87 13.38 24.91
CA ALA A 110 19.02 14.20 25.27
C ALA A 110 20.25 13.34 25.62
N ARG A 111 20.06 12.23 26.36
CA ARG A 111 21.13 11.26 26.67
C ARG A 111 21.68 10.60 25.40
N ASP A 112 20.78 10.18 24.53
CA ASP A 112 21.15 9.58 23.26
C ASP A 112 21.90 10.58 22.36
N ALA A 113 21.48 11.86 22.32
CA ALA A 113 22.16 12.90 21.56
C ALA A 113 23.59 13.14 22.07
N ALA A 114 23.78 13.17 23.39
CA ALA A 114 25.10 13.26 24.01
C ALA A 114 26.00 12.07 23.64
N LEU A 115 25.43 10.86 23.55
CA LEU A 115 26.14 9.65 23.15
C LEU A 115 26.62 9.74 21.68
N PHE A 116 25.78 10.22 20.76
CA PHE A 116 26.19 10.46 19.37
C PHE A 116 27.28 11.55 19.28
N LEU A 117 27.17 12.64 20.05
CA LEU A 117 28.22 13.67 20.11
C LEU A 117 29.55 13.10 20.58
N GLU A 118 29.52 12.25 21.61
CA GLU A 118 30.71 11.60 22.12
C GLU A 118 31.37 10.71 21.05
N LEU A 119 30.57 9.91 20.33
CA LEU A 119 31.03 9.10 19.21
C LEU A 119 31.71 9.95 18.13
N TYR A 120 31.10 11.06 17.71
CA TYR A 120 31.67 11.94 16.68
C TYR A 120 32.89 12.74 17.13
N ARG A 121 33.08 12.93 18.44
CA ARG A 121 34.24 13.62 19.02
C ARG A 121 35.42 12.66 19.24
N GLN A 122 35.17 11.43 19.68
CA GLN A 122 36.19 10.43 19.99
C GLN A 122 36.62 9.59 18.78
N GLY A 123 35.75 9.46 17.77
CA GLY A 123 35.91 8.54 16.64
C GLY A 123 35.41 7.13 16.97
N SER A 124 35.04 6.36 15.94
CA SER A 124 34.36 5.07 16.12
C SER A 124 35.21 3.99 16.80
N ARG A 125 36.52 4.04 16.62
CA ARG A 125 37.46 3.06 17.19
C ARG A 125 37.71 3.29 18.67
N SER A 126 37.67 4.54 19.10
CA SER A 126 37.87 4.96 20.50
C SER A 126 36.58 4.88 21.31
N PHE A 127 35.42 4.84 20.63
CA PHE A 127 34.11 4.70 21.23
C PHE A 127 33.97 3.31 21.89
N GLY A 128 34.10 3.29 23.21
CA GLY A 128 34.27 2.07 24.01
C GLY A 128 33.27 0.95 23.66
N ALA A 129 33.78 -0.29 23.56
CA ALA A 129 33.00 -1.45 23.12
C ALA A 129 31.73 -1.70 23.94
N ALA A 130 31.75 -1.41 25.24
CA ALA A 130 30.60 -1.57 26.13
C ALA A 130 29.40 -0.67 25.77
N ARG A 131 29.64 0.45 25.06
CA ARG A 131 28.62 1.46 24.71
C ARG A 131 28.15 1.36 23.26
N ARG A 132 28.82 0.58 22.39
CA ARG A 132 28.36 0.31 21.01
C ARG A 132 26.90 -0.16 20.95
N PRO A 133 26.41 -1.07 21.82
CA PRO A 133 25.01 -1.50 21.79
C PRO A 133 23.99 -0.36 21.96
N GLU A 134 24.37 0.72 22.66
CA GLU A 134 23.51 1.89 22.86
C GLU A 134 23.31 2.72 21.58
N ILE A 135 24.23 2.61 20.60
CA ILE A 135 24.09 3.19 19.26
C ILE A 135 23.50 2.17 18.29
N GLU A 136 23.87 0.88 18.39
CA GLU A 136 23.36 -0.19 17.52
C GLU A 136 21.84 -0.39 17.62
N LYS A 137 21.23 -0.03 18.77
CA LYS A 137 19.76 -0.02 18.94
C LYS A 137 19.02 0.83 17.88
N TYR A 138 19.73 1.73 17.18
CA TYR A 138 19.21 2.54 16.08
C TYR A 138 19.33 1.89 14.70
N GLY A 139 19.71 0.60 14.64
CA GLY A 139 19.77 -0.18 13.41
C GLY A 139 20.77 0.38 12.40
N TRP A 140 20.35 0.50 11.14
CA TRP A 140 21.22 0.98 10.06
C TRP A 140 21.81 2.38 10.32
N THR A 141 21.06 3.27 10.97
CA THR A 141 21.54 4.63 11.29
C THR A 141 22.58 4.64 12.40
N GLY A 142 22.43 3.76 13.38
CA GLY A 142 23.47 3.52 14.38
C GLY A 142 24.74 2.96 13.76
N ALA A 143 24.59 1.96 12.87
CA ALA A 143 25.71 1.39 12.13
C ALA A 143 26.39 2.42 11.21
N LEU A 144 25.63 3.34 10.61
CA LEU A 144 26.17 4.47 9.85
C LEU A 144 27.01 5.38 10.73
N ALA A 145 26.52 5.75 11.91
CA ALA A 145 27.28 6.55 12.86
C ALA A 145 28.54 5.84 13.34
N LEU A 146 28.47 4.54 13.67
CA LEU A 146 29.63 3.77 14.13
C LEU A 146 30.67 3.50 13.04
N SER A 147 30.34 3.73 11.77
CA SER A 147 31.27 3.55 10.65
C SER A 147 31.70 4.85 9.98
N HIS A 148 31.33 6.01 10.52
CA HIS A 148 31.49 7.32 9.87
C HIS A 148 32.94 7.69 9.51
N ASP A 149 33.91 7.28 10.32
CA ASP A 149 35.35 7.55 10.18
C ASP A 149 36.15 6.30 9.77
N LEU A 150 35.48 5.18 9.48
CA LEU A 150 36.13 3.95 9.02
C LEU A 150 36.47 4.05 7.52
N PRO A 151 37.62 3.47 7.09
CA PRO A 151 38.02 3.51 5.70
C PRO A 151 37.05 2.69 4.81
N PRO A 152 36.92 3.01 3.50
CA PRO A 152 36.01 2.31 2.59
C PRO A 152 36.22 0.80 2.47
N GLY A 153 37.41 0.29 2.79
CA GLY A 153 37.73 -1.14 2.80
C GLY A 153 37.23 -1.90 4.03
N ASP A 154 36.82 -1.19 5.08
CA ASP A 154 36.37 -1.80 6.34
C ASP A 154 35.08 -2.62 6.13
N PRO A 155 34.97 -3.84 6.68
CA PRO A 155 33.77 -4.67 6.55
C PRO A 155 32.49 -4.00 7.07
N GLU A 156 32.56 -3.28 8.20
CA GLU A 156 31.40 -2.62 8.81
C GLU A 156 30.92 -1.49 7.90
N ARG A 157 31.85 -0.64 7.45
CA ARG A 157 31.56 0.44 6.51
C ARG A 157 30.97 -0.07 5.19
N ARG A 158 31.57 -1.12 4.62
CA ARG A 158 31.06 -1.73 3.38
C ARG A 158 29.66 -2.31 3.53
N ALA A 159 29.30 -2.84 4.69
CA ALA A 159 27.97 -3.39 4.91
C ALA A 159 26.90 -2.28 4.90
N VAL A 160 27.16 -1.18 5.61
CA VAL A 160 26.27 -0.02 5.71
C VAL A 160 26.06 0.64 4.35
N VAL A 161 27.16 0.90 3.62
CA VAL A 161 27.11 1.54 2.30
C VAL A 161 26.44 0.64 1.26
N ARG A 162 26.70 -0.67 1.27
CA ARG A 162 26.01 -1.63 0.37
C ARG A 162 24.51 -1.71 0.63
N ALA A 163 24.06 -1.54 1.88
CA ALA A 163 22.62 -1.45 2.17
C ALA A 163 22.03 -0.18 1.53
N ALA A 164 22.67 0.98 1.72
CA ALA A 164 22.24 2.25 1.12
C ALA A 164 22.20 2.19 -0.42
N LEU A 165 23.24 1.65 -1.05
CA LEU A 165 23.31 1.47 -2.50
C LEU A 165 22.20 0.56 -3.03
N ARG A 166 21.88 -0.53 -2.32
CA ARG A 166 20.75 -1.41 -2.70
C ARG A 166 19.42 -0.68 -2.64
N THR A 167 19.16 0.08 -1.58
CA THR A 167 17.94 0.90 -1.47
C THR A 167 17.87 1.93 -2.59
N PHE A 168 18.97 2.65 -2.88
CA PHE A 168 19.01 3.64 -3.96
C PHE A 168 18.81 3.01 -5.35
N ALA A 169 19.59 1.99 -5.70
CA ALA A 169 19.48 1.31 -6.99
C ALA A 169 18.09 0.69 -7.17
N GLY A 170 17.52 0.13 -6.10
CA GLY A 170 16.19 -0.43 -6.10
C GLY A 170 15.10 0.61 -6.33
N ALA A 171 15.14 1.72 -5.59
CA ALA A 171 14.24 2.84 -5.78
C ALA A 171 14.34 3.44 -7.19
N ALA A 172 15.56 3.65 -7.70
CA ALA A 172 15.79 4.20 -9.03
C ALA A 172 15.26 3.27 -10.14
N ALA A 173 15.50 1.95 -10.01
CA ALA A 173 14.96 0.96 -10.94
C ALA A 173 13.43 0.92 -10.90
N PHE A 174 12.83 0.97 -9.71
CA PHE A 174 11.37 1.02 -9.57
C PHE A 174 10.77 2.28 -10.19
N ILE A 175 11.32 3.47 -9.89
CA ILE A 175 10.85 4.75 -10.43
C ILE A 175 10.97 4.75 -11.96
N THR A 176 12.11 4.31 -12.50
CA THR A 176 12.33 4.22 -13.95
C THR A 176 11.34 3.26 -14.60
N GLY A 177 11.14 2.09 -14.01
CA GLY A 177 10.16 1.11 -14.46
C GLY A 177 8.72 1.64 -14.41
N ALA A 178 8.35 2.35 -13.35
CA ALA A 178 7.04 2.96 -13.19
C ALA A 178 6.78 4.06 -14.24
N VAL A 179 7.78 4.91 -14.52
CA VAL A 179 7.69 5.93 -15.58
C VAL A 179 7.54 5.27 -16.95
N ALA A 180 8.36 4.26 -17.26
CA ALA A 180 8.25 3.51 -18.51
C ALA A 180 6.88 2.83 -18.67
N ALA A 181 6.37 2.21 -17.60
CA ALA A 181 5.05 1.58 -17.57
C ALA A 181 3.92 2.60 -17.75
N LEU A 182 4.05 3.80 -17.16
CA LEU A 182 3.10 4.90 -17.33
C LEU A 182 3.08 5.42 -18.77
N MET A 183 4.25 5.58 -19.40
CA MET A 183 4.36 5.98 -20.81
C MET A 183 3.73 4.93 -21.73
N ALA A 184 4.11 3.66 -21.56
CA ALA A 184 3.53 2.55 -22.32
C ALA A 184 2.01 2.44 -22.10
N GLY A 185 1.57 2.60 -20.86
CA GLY A 185 0.17 2.62 -20.46
C GLY A 185 -0.62 3.75 -21.12
N THR A 186 -0.03 4.94 -21.23
CA THR A 186 -0.63 6.09 -21.93
C THR A 186 -0.83 5.78 -23.41
N VAL A 187 0.18 5.21 -24.07
CA VAL A 187 0.07 4.77 -25.47
C VAL A 187 -1.03 3.70 -25.61
N LEU A 188 -1.04 2.69 -24.74
CA LEU A 188 -2.05 1.63 -24.76
C LEU A 188 -3.47 2.16 -24.54
N LEU A 189 -3.66 3.13 -23.63
CA LEU A 189 -4.95 3.76 -23.39
C LEU A 189 -5.44 4.51 -24.63
N ILE A 190 -4.57 5.31 -25.26
CA ILE A 190 -4.90 6.04 -26.49
C ILE A 190 -5.29 5.04 -27.60
N LEU A 191 -4.48 4.01 -27.82
CA LEU A 191 -4.76 2.97 -28.81
C LEU A 191 -6.08 2.24 -28.51
N ALA A 192 -6.36 1.93 -27.25
CA ALA A 192 -7.61 1.30 -26.84
C ALA A 192 -8.82 2.22 -27.10
N LEU A 193 -8.73 3.52 -26.82
CA LEU A 193 -9.81 4.47 -27.11
C LEU A 193 -10.06 4.60 -28.61
N LEU A 194 -9.01 4.68 -29.43
CA LEU A 194 -9.10 4.75 -30.89
C LEU A 194 -9.70 3.46 -31.47
N TRP A 195 -9.25 2.30 -30.99
CA TRP A 195 -9.73 1.00 -31.47
C TRP A 195 -11.17 0.73 -31.04
N ARG A 196 -11.59 1.23 -29.87
CA ARG A 196 -12.99 1.22 -29.43
C ARG A 196 -13.87 2.10 -30.33
N ARG A 197 -13.43 3.31 -30.69
CA ARG A 197 -14.17 4.19 -31.62
C ARG A 197 -14.37 3.57 -33.00
N ARG A 198 -13.39 2.78 -33.47
CA ARG A 198 -13.49 2.00 -34.72
C ARG A 198 -14.29 0.70 -34.59
N GLY A 199 -14.90 0.42 -33.43
CA GLY A 199 -15.74 -0.76 -33.20
C GLY A 199 -14.97 -2.08 -33.00
N GLY A 200 -13.64 -2.04 -32.88
CA GLY A 200 -12.82 -3.24 -32.73
C GLY A 200 -12.68 -3.75 -31.29
N LEU A 201 -12.79 -2.87 -30.29
CA LEU A 201 -12.91 -3.25 -28.88
C LEU A 201 -14.39 -3.38 -28.49
N ARG A 202 -14.95 -4.57 -28.75
CA ARG A 202 -16.34 -4.90 -28.38
C ARG A 202 -16.44 -5.31 -26.92
N ALA A 203 -17.46 -4.77 -26.25
CA ALA A 203 -17.89 -5.25 -24.93
C ALA A 203 -18.36 -6.71 -25.05
N ARG A 204 -17.78 -7.59 -24.22
CA ARG A 204 -18.14 -9.02 -24.19
C ARG A 204 -18.96 -9.40 -22.96
N PHE A 205 -18.99 -8.53 -21.96
CA PHE A 205 -19.84 -8.75 -20.81
C PHE A 205 -21.30 -8.47 -21.16
N SER A 206 -22.11 -9.51 -21.00
CA SER A 206 -23.57 -9.43 -21.01
C SER A 206 -24.09 -9.65 -19.60
N PRO A 207 -25.01 -8.81 -19.09
CA PRO A 207 -25.67 -9.06 -17.82
C PRO A 207 -26.37 -10.42 -17.84
N PRO A 208 -26.33 -11.22 -16.75
CA PRO A 208 -27.00 -12.51 -16.70
C PRO A 208 -28.53 -12.36 -16.73
N ASP A 209 -29.24 -13.33 -17.31
CA ASP A 209 -30.71 -13.31 -17.44
C ASP A 209 -31.44 -13.71 -16.12
N SER A 210 -30.85 -14.58 -15.30
CA SER A 210 -31.35 -15.12 -14.00
C SER A 210 -31.31 -14.06 -12.86
N PRO A 211 -32.06 -14.16 -11.74
CA PRO A 211 -32.43 -12.99 -10.94
C PRO A 211 -31.20 -12.32 -10.30
N GLY A 212 -31.13 -10.99 -10.42
CA GLY A 212 -30.06 -10.21 -9.81
C GLY A 212 -30.15 -10.13 -8.28
N GLU A 213 -31.34 -10.39 -7.71
CA GLU A 213 -31.58 -10.25 -6.27
C GLU A 213 -30.73 -11.19 -5.40
N PRO A 214 -30.59 -12.49 -5.70
CA PRO A 214 -29.65 -13.34 -4.98
C PRO A 214 -28.19 -12.90 -5.05
N LEU A 215 -27.76 -12.24 -6.13
CA LEU A 215 -26.36 -11.77 -6.26
C LEU A 215 -26.07 -10.58 -5.34
N ILE A 216 -26.99 -9.62 -5.22
CA ILE A 216 -26.80 -8.48 -4.32
C ILE A 216 -26.95 -8.89 -2.85
N GLU A 217 -27.81 -9.86 -2.54
CA GLU A 217 -27.91 -10.46 -1.21
C GLU A 217 -26.62 -11.22 -0.84
N ALA A 218 -26.07 -12.02 -1.76
CA ALA A 218 -24.79 -12.69 -1.58
C ALA A 218 -23.66 -11.69 -1.31
N PHE A 219 -23.59 -10.62 -2.10
CA PHE A 219 -22.62 -9.56 -1.89
C PHE A 219 -22.77 -8.88 -0.51
N ALA A 220 -24.01 -8.67 -0.05
CA ALA A 220 -24.26 -8.14 1.29
C ALA A 220 -23.83 -9.10 2.41
N ILE A 221 -24.06 -10.41 2.26
CA ILE A 221 -23.56 -11.44 3.21
C ILE A 221 -22.03 -11.40 3.30
N TYR A 222 -21.36 -11.29 2.15
CA TYR A 222 -19.91 -11.13 2.09
C TYR A 222 -19.44 -9.89 2.88
N LEU A 223 -20.03 -8.70 2.65
CA LEU A 223 -19.65 -7.50 3.41
C LEU A 223 -20.01 -7.59 4.90
N ALA A 224 -21.12 -8.25 5.25
CA ALA A 224 -21.50 -8.48 6.63
C ALA A 224 -20.41 -9.28 7.37
N GLY A 225 -19.96 -10.39 6.79
CA GLY A 225 -18.94 -11.24 7.40
C GLY A 225 -17.52 -10.66 7.38
N MET A 226 -17.16 -9.93 6.32
CA MET A 226 -15.82 -9.36 6.19
C MET A 226 -15.62 -8.06 7.00
N ILE A 227 -16.69 -7.29 7.24
CA ILE A 227 -16.57 -5.93 7.77
C ILE A 227 -17.48 -5.73 8.98
N VAL A 228 -18.79 -5.95 8.83
CA VAL A 228 -19.77 -5.59 9.87
C VAL A 228 -19.58 -6.44 11.13
N LEU A 229 -19.47 -7.77 10.99
CA LEU A 229 -19.31 -8.69 12.12
C LEU A 229 -17.96 -8.51 12.83
N PRO A 230 -16.79 -8.41 12.15
CA PRO A 230 -15.53 -8.08 12.82
C PRO A 230 -15.56 -6.72 13.53
N ALA A 231 -16.13 -5.69 12.90
CA ALA A 231 -16.30 -4.38 13.51
C ALA A 231 -17.15 -4.42 14.79
N LEU A 232 -18.24 -5.20 14.77
CA LEU A 232 -19.10 -5.39 15.93
C LEU A 232 -18.41 -6.21 17.02
N ALA A 233 -17.71 -7.28 16.65
CA ALA A 233 -16.95 -8.11 17.58
C ALA A 233 -15.87 -7.31 18.31
N LEU A 234 -15.15 -6.43 17.59
CA LEU A 234 -14.16 -5.55 18.21
C LEU A 234 -14.78 -4.62 19.27
N ARG A 235 -16.00 -4.13 19.04
CA ARG A 235 -16.71 -3.22 19.95
C ARG A 235 -17.35 -3.91 21.14
N LEU A 236 -17.97 -5.07 20.92
CA LEU A 236 -18.75 -5.76 21.95
C LEU A 236 -17.95 -6.80 22.73
N LEU A 237 -16.97 -7.45 22.09
CA LEU A 237 -16.22 -8.58 22.61
C LEU A 237 -14.73 -8.44 22.22
N PRO A 238 -14.01 -7.41 22.69
CA PRO A 238 -12.65 -7.10 22.23
C PRO A 238 -11.66 -8.25 22.42
N GLY A 239 -11.86 -9.12 23.43
CA GLY A 239 -11.05 -10.32 23.65
C GLY A 239 -11.14 -11.36 22.52
N LEU A 240 -12.15 -11.29 21.65
CA LEU A 240 -12.32 -12.15 20.49
C LEU A 240 -11.90 -11.49 19.17
N ALA A 241 -11.39 -10.25 19.20
CA ALA A 241 -11.02 -9.51 18.00
C ALA A 241 -10.02 -10.25 17.09
N PRO A 242 -8.95 -10.91 17.60
CA PRO A 242 -8.03 -11.68 16.75
C PRO A 242 -8.72 -12.85 16.04
N ALA A 243 -9.69 -13.49 16.70
CA ALA A 243 -10.45 -14.61 16.16
C ALA A 243 -11.59 -14.16 15.22
N SER A 244 -11.98 -12.89 15.23
CA SER A 244 -13.07 -12.37 14.40
C SER A 244 -12.79 -12.49 12.89
N VAL A 245 -11.52 -12.52 12.49
CA VAL A 245 -11.09 -12.79 11.11
C VAL A 245 -11.52 -14.19 10.65
N LEU A 246 -11.66 -15.15 11.56
CA LEU A 246 -12.13 -16.50 11.24
C LEU A 246 -13.60 -16.53 10.79
N LEU A 247 -14.39 -15.48 11.10
CA LEU A 247 -15.78 -15.34 10.64
C LEU A 247 -15.87 -15.01 9.15
N ALA A 248 -14.77 -14.54 8.53
CA ALA A 248 -14.70 -14.22 7.11
C ALA A 248 -14.92 -15.46 6.22
N LEU A 249 -14.30 -16.58 6.56
CA LEU A 249 -14.33 -17.79 5.71
C LEU A 249 -15.74 -18.39 5.60
N PRO A 250 -16.49 -18.65 6.70
CA PRO A 250 -17.87 -19.11 6.61
C PRO A 250 -18.77 -18.13 5.83
N ALA A 251 -18.57 -16.82 5.99
CA ALA A 251 -19.36 -15.81 5.28
C ALA A 251 -19.09 -15.81 3.77
N VAL A 252 -17.83 -15.96 3.35
CA VAL A 252 -17.46 -16.11 1.94
C VAL A 252 -18.13 -17.36 1.35
N ILE A 253 -18.04 -18.50 2.05
CA ILE A 253 -18.67 -19.75 1.59
C ILE A 253 -20.18 -19.60 1.48
N LEU A 254 -20.82 -19.06 2.52
CA LEU A 254 -22.27 -18.81 2.52
C LEU A 254 -22.67 -17.90 1.36
N ALA A 255 -21.95 -16.79 1.15
CA ALA A 255 -22.21 -15.85 0.08
C ALA A 255 -22.04 -16.47 -1.32
N LEU A 256 -21.04 -17.33 -1.53
CA LEU A 256 -20.87 -18.05 -2.79
C LEU A 256 -22.00 -19.06 -3.05
N CYS A 257 -22.49 -19.72 -2.00
CA CYS A 257 -23.58 -20.69 -2.09
C CYS A 257 -24.98 -20.03 -2.13
N TRP A 258 -25.09 -18.79 -1.69
CA TRP A 258 -26.36 -18.08 -1.51
C TRP A 258 -27.24 -18.04 -2.78
N PRO A 259 -26.71 -17.78 -3.99
CA PRO A 259 -27.54 -17.82 -5.20
C PRO A 259 -28.20 -19.19 -5.40
N MET A 260 -27.48 -20.28 -5.14
CA MET A 260 -28.00 -21.64 -5.28
C MET A 260 -29.04 -21.97 -4.20
N LEU A 261 -28.82 -21.50 -2.96
CA LEU A 261 -29.81 -21.61 -1.88
C LEU A 261 -31.11 -20.84 -2.20
N ARG A 262 -31.02 -19.80 -3.03
CA ARG A 262 -32.16 -19.02 -3.55
C ARG A 262 -32.72 -19.57 -4.87
N GLY A 263 -32.34 -20.78 -5.27
CA GLY A 263 -32.87 -21.47 -6.45
C GLY A 263 -32.22 -21.08 -7.78
N ALA A 264 -31.13 -20.31 -7.78
CA ALA A 264 -30.40 -20.01 -9.01
C ALA A 264 -29.59 -21.23 -9.48
N GLY A 265 -29.71 -21.58 -10.75
CA GLY A 265 -28.96 -22.70 -11.34
C GLY A 265 -27.46 -22.42 -11.42
N TRP A 266 -26.63 -23.39 -11.03
CA TRP A 266 -25.16 -23.27 -11.00
C TRP A 266 -24.54 -22.76 -12.31
N LYS A 267 -25.00 -23.27 -13.46
CA LYS A 267 -24.50 -22.84 -14.78
C LYS A 267 -24.72 -21.34 -15.01
N GLY A 268 -25.87 -20.83 -14.61
CA GLY A 268 -26.23 -19.41 -14.70
C GLY A 268 -25.42 -18.57 -13.72
N THR A 269 -25.31 -18.99 -12.46
CA THR A 269 -24.50 -18.32 -11.44
C THR A 269 -23.03 -18.23 -11.86
N ARG A 270 -22.44 -19.33 -12.32
CA ARG A 270 -21.04 -19.37 -12.80
C ARG A 270 -20.81 -18.40 -13.97
N ALA A 271 -21.76 -18.32 -14.91
CA ALA A 271 -21.68 -17.38 -16.02
C ALA A 271 -21.81 -15.92 -15.53
N ALA A 272 -22.75 -15.63 -14.64
CA ALA A 272 -22.95 -14.32 -14.02
C ALA A 272 -21.68 -13.82 -13.30
N LEU A 273 -21.08 -14.69 -12.48
CA LEU A 273 -19.84 -14.40 -11.76
C LEU A 273 -18.64 -14.19 -12.70
N GLY A 274 -18.72 -14.57 -13.97
CA GLY A 274 -17.60 -14.52 -14.90
C GLY A 274 -16.60 -15.68 -14.72
N TRP A 275 -17.01 -16.76 -14.05
CA TRP A 275 -16.24 -17.99 -13.81
C TRP A 275 -16.17 -18.88 -15.05
N HIS A 276 -15.63 -18.32 -16.12
CA HIS A 276 -15.38 -19.02 -17.38
C HIS A 276 -14.06 -18.55 -17.99
N ARG A 277 -13.51 -19.37 -18.88
CA ARG A 277 -12.18 -19.16 -19.47
C ARG A 277 -12.13 -18.03 -20.52
N GLY A 278 -13.25 -17.33 -20.77
CA GLY A 278 -13.34 -16.33 -21.84
C GLY A 278 -12.87 -16.90 -23.18
N GLN A 279 -11.85 -16.28 -23.78
CA GLN A 279 -11.18 -16.74 -25.00
C GLN A 279 -9.96 -17.65 -24.76
N GLY A 280 -9.76 -18.13 -23.53
CA GLY A 280 -8.61 -18.90 -23.09
C GLY A 280 -7.87 -18.19 -21.94
N VAL A 281 -7.46 -18.95 -20.93
CA VAL A 281 -6.89 -18.42 -19.67
C VAL A 281 -5.72 -17.46 -19.94
N TRP A 282 -4.74 -17.86 -20.74
CA TRP A 282 -3.58 -17.03 -21.08
C TRP A 282 -3.93 -15.73 -21.81
N ARG A 283 -4.93 -15.77 -22.69
CA ARG A 283 -5.42 -14.57 -23.40
C ARG A 283 -6.13 -13.62 -22.44
N GLU A 284 -6.90 -14.14 -21.49
CA GLU A 284 -7.54 -13.31 -20.46
C GLU A 284 -6.50 -12.71 -19.51
N MET A 285 -5.47 -13.47 -19.10
CA MET A 285 -4.37 -12.93 -18.29
C MET A 285 -3.61 -11.82 -19.03
N GLY A 286 -3.24 -12.04 -20.29
CA GLY A 286 -2.60 -11.03 -21.13
C GLY A 286 -3.47 -9.78 -21.32
N ALA A 287 -4.79 -9.95 -21.50
CA ALA A 287 -5.73 -8.84 -21.53
C ALA A 287 -5.80 -8.09 -20.18
N GLY A 288 -5.65 -8.81 -19.06
CA GLY A 288 -5.53 -8.22 -17.73
C GLY A 288 -4.28 -7.36 -17.59
N VAL A 289 -3.11 -7.85 -18.02
CA VAL A 289 -1.85 -7.08 -18.04
C VAL A 289 -2.01 -5.80 -18.87
N LEU A 290 -2.51 -5.91 -20.10
CA LEU A 290 -2.72 -4.76 -20.97
C LEU A 290 -3.75 -3.78 -20.40
N GLY A 291 -4.81 -4.29 -19.79
CA GLY A 291 -5.84 -3.50 -19.14
C GLY A 291 -5.31 -2.73 -17.91
N TYR A 292 -4.45 -3.37 -17.11
CA TYR A 292 -3.78 -2.71 -15.99
C TYR A 292 -2.84 -1.61 -16.47
N LEU A 293 -1.96 -1.90 -17.44
CA LEU A 293 -1.04 -0.91 -18.01
C LEU A 293 -1.81 0.27 -18.62
N ALA A 294 -2.86 0.03 -19.41
CA ALA A 294 -3.72 1.08 -19.96
C ALA A 294 -4.47 1.89 -18.87
N GLY A 295 -4.65 1.32 -17.67
CA GLY A 295 -5.24 2.00 -16.52
C GLY A 295 -4.27 2.92 -15.78
N LEU A 296 -2.96 2.66 -15.82
CA LEU A 296 -1.94 3.44 -15.10
C LEU A 296 -2.04 4.97 -15.26
N PRO A 297 -2.23 5.56 -16.46
CA PRO A 297 -2.42 7.00 -16.58
C PRO A 297 -3.64 7.53 -15.83
N LEU A 298 -4.71 6.75 -15.73
CA LEU A 298 -5.90 7.13 -14.95
C LEU A 298 -5.61 7.06 -13.44
N LEU A 299 -4.87 6.03 -13.00
CA LEU A 299 -4.41 5.95 -11.60
C LEU A 299 -3.47 7.11 -11.25
N ALA A 300 -2.55 7.46 -12.14
CA ALA A 300 -1.64 8.60 -11.96
C ALA A 300 -2.42 9.92 -11.84
N LEU A 301 -3.44 10.11 -12.68
CA LEU A 301 -4.33 11.26 -12.57
C LEU A 301 -5.10 11.27 -11.23
N ALA A 302 -5.51 10.09 -10.75
CA ALA A 302 -6.18 9.96 -9.45
C ALA A 302 -5.26 10.28 -8.25
N LEU A 303 -3.94 10.35 -8.42
CA LEU A 303 -3.03 10.84 -7.38
C LEU A 303 -3.09 12.36 -7.18
N VAL A 304 -3.51 13.14 -8.19
CA VAL A 304 -3.63 14.61 -8.10
C VAL A 304 -4.50 15.07 -6.92
N PRO A 305 -5.76 14.60 -6.79
CA PRO A 305 -6.58 14.96 -5.63
C PRO A 305 -5.97 14.46 -4.32
N VAL A 306 -5.28 13.32 -4.29
CA VAL A 306 -4.58 12.84 -3.09
C VAL A 306 -3.47 13.82 -2.67
N MET A 307 -2.63 14.24 -3.61
CA MET A 307 -1.57 15.23 -3.34
C MET A 307 -2.12 16.57 -2.85
N PHE A 308 -3.26 17.00 -3.42
CA PHE A 308 -3.96 18.20 -2.97
C PHE A 308 -4.47 18.02 -1.53
N LEU A 309 -5.22 16.96 -1.25
CA LEU A 309 -5.77 16.67 0.08
C LEU A 309 -4.69 16.50 1.15
N SER A 310 -3.57 15.85 0.81
CA SER A 310 -2.44 15.68 1.72
C SER A 310 -1.79 17.01 2.13
N ARG A 311 -1.79 18.03 1.26
CA ARG A 311 -1.32 19.38 1.63
C ARG A 311 -2.19 20.02 2.72
N PHE A 312 -3.50 19.80 2.70
CA PHE A 312 -4.42 20.37 3.71
C PHE A 312 -4.49 19.52 4.99
N ALA A 313 -4.43 18.20 4.87
CA ALA A 313 -4.58 17.29 5.99
C ALA A 313 -3.29 17.07 6.80
N GLY A 314 -2.12 17.49 6.28
CA GLY A 314 -0.81 17.23 6.90
C GLY A 314 -0.48 15.74 7.03
N LYS A 315 -1.18 14.87 6.29
CA LYS A 315 -1.07 13.40 6.36
C LYS A 315 -0.92 12.83 4.95
N VAL A 316 0.05 11.93 4.79
CA VAL A 316 0.20 11.10 3.59
C VAL A 316 -0.48 9.76 3.87
N PRO A 317 -1.39 9.29 3.01
CA PRO A 317 -2.00 7.96 3.16
C PRO A 317 -0.89 6.89 3.14
N SER A 318 -0.84 6.06 4.18
CA SER A 318 0.02 4.89 4.21
C SER A 318 -0.77 3.64 3.79
N HIS A 319 -0.13 2.75 3.05
CA HIS A 319 -0.74 1.46 2.69
C HIS A 319 -0.54 0.46 3.85
N PRO A 320 -1.58 -0.22 4.36
CA PRO A 320 -1.48 -1.14 5.50
C PRO A 320 -0.37 -2.19 5.34
N ILE A 321 -0.19 -2.70 4.12
CA ILE A 321 0.86 -3.68 3.79
C ILE A 321 2.27 -3.23 4.20
N VAL A 322 2.54 -1.92 4.17
CA VAL A 322 3.84 -1.34 4.53
C VAL A 322 4.14 -1.55 6.02
N ASN A 323 3.11 -1.57 6.88
CA ASN A 323 3.25 -1.84 8.31
C ASN A 323 3.36 -3.35 8.62
N GLU A 324 2.82 -4.21 7.75
CA GLU A 324 2.75 -5.66 7.92
C GLU A 324 3.94 -6.43 7.30
N ILE A 325 4.78 -5.79 6.47
CA ILE A 325 5.96 -6.43 5.83
C ILE A 325 7.13 -6.65 6.83
N ARG A 326 6.87 -6.60 8.14
CA ARG A 326 7.84 -7.00 9.16
C ARG A 326 7.52 -8.40 9.63
N GLY A 327 8.16 -9.38 9.00
CA GLY A 327 8.03 -10.78 9.35
C GLY A 327 9.17 -11.59 8.77
N ASP A 328 9.32 -12.81 9.28
CA ASP A 328 10.18 -13.81 8.67
C ASP A 328 9.73 -14.12 7.22
N PRO A 329 10.58 -14.76 6.39
CA PRO A 329 10.25 -15.07 5.01
C PRO A 329 8.94 -15.83 4.79
N ALA A 330 8.50 -16.67 5.75
CA ALA A 330 7.24 -17.40 5.62
C ALA A 330 6.03 -16.48 5.83
N THR A 331 6.10 -15.56 6.80
CA THR A 331 5.08 -14.51 6.99
C THR A 331 4.95 -13.64 5.74
N LEU A 332 6.08 -13.25 5.14
CA LEU A 332 6.11 -12.45 3.92
C LEU A 332 5.53 -13.20 2.71
N ALA A 333 5.85 -14.48 2.56
CA ALA A 333 5.26 -15.34 1.53
C ALA A 333 3.75 -15.50 1.72
N LEU A 334 3.27 -15.63 2.96
CA LEU A 334 1.85 -15.69 3.27
C LEU A 334 1.13 -14.38 2.94
N ILE A 335 1.70 -13.23 3.30
CA ILE A 335 1.15 -11.90 2.94
C ILE A 335 1.08 -11.76 1.41
N ALA A 336 2.12 -12.19 0.69
CA ALA A 336 2.13 -12.16 -0.78
C ALA A 336 1.05 -13.07 -1.38
N LEU A 337 0.88 -14.29 -0.86
CA LEU A 337 -0.16 -15.22 -1.32
C LEU A 337 -1.56 -14.66 -1.07
N LEU A 338 -1.80 -14.14 0.14
CA LEU A 338 -3.09 -13.57 0.51
C LEU A 338 -3.41 -12.30 -0.30
N GLY A 339 -2.46 -11.39 -0.42
CA GLY A 339 -2.65 -10.10 -1.10
C GLY A 339 -2.66 -10.18 -2.62
N CYS A 340 -1.85 -11.06 -3.23
CA CYS A 340 -1.68 -11.11 -4.69
C CYS A 340 -2.46 -12.25 -5.37
N VAL A 341 -2.99 -13.22 -4.61
CA VAL A 341 -3.76 -14.34 -5.16
C VAL A 341 -5.15 -14.43 -4.52
N TRP A 342 -5.21 -14.62 -3.20
CA TRP A 342 -6.49 -14.86 -2.53
C TRP A 342 -7.43 -13.64 -2.63
N ALA A 343 -6.93 -12.44 -2.29
CA ALA A 343 -7.70 -11.20 -2.35
C ALA A 343 -8.21 -10.91 -3.78
N PRO A 344 -7.38 -10.93 -4.85
CA PRO A 344 -7.89 -10.78 -6.22
C PRO A 344 -8.95 -11.83 -6.58
N VAL A 345 -8.80 -13.09 -6.17
CA VAL A 345 -9.80 -14.12 -6.50
C VAL A 345 -11.15 -13.85 -5.84
N VAL A 346 -11.13 -13.56 -4.53
CA VAL A 346 -12.31 -13.30 -3.72
C VAL A 346 -12.95 -11.98 -4.14
N GLU A 347 -12.19 -10.88 -4.12
CA GLU A 347 -12.70 -9.54 -4.38
C GLU A 347 -13.22 -9.39 -5.81
N GLU A 348 -12.55 -9.95 -6.84
CA GLU A 348 -13.10 -9.88 -8.19
C GLU A 348 -14.38 -10.70 -8.35
N THR A 349 -14.52 -11.81 -7.63
CA THR A 349 -15.77 -12.59 -7.62
C THR A 349 -16.93 -11.77 -7.05
N PHE A 350 -16.73 -11.13 -5.90
CA PHE A 350 -17.79 -10.37 -5.24
C PHE A 350 -18.05 -9.01 -5.91
N PHE A 351 -17.01 -8.23 -6.21
CA PHE A 351 -17.17 -6.91 -6.81
C PHE A 351 -17.51 -6.97 -8.30
N ARG A 352 -16.81 -7.79 -9.10
CA ARG A 352 -16.99 -7.80 -10.58
C ARG A 352 -18.01 -8.84 -11.01
N GLY A 353 -18.08 -9.96 -10.31
CA GLY A 353 -19.09 -11.00 -10.54
C GLY A 353 -20.47 -10.62 -10.00
N MET A 354 -20.59 -10.29 -8.72
CA MET A 354 -21.89 -10.04 -8.08
C MET A 354 -22.34 -8.58 -8.18
N LEU A 355 -21.62 -7.63 -7.59
CA LEU A 355 -22.06 -6.23 -7.49
C LEU A 355 -22.13 -5.53 -8.86
N PHE A 356 -21.02 -5.53 -9.61
CA PHE A 356 -20.98 -4.93 -10.95
C PHE A 356 -21.97 -5.63 -11.89
N GLY A 357 -22.04 -6.97 -11.84
CA GLY A 357 -22.98 -7.76 -12.61
C GLY A 357 -24.44 -7.39 -12.31
N TYR A 358 -24.79 -7.20 -11.04
CA TYR A 358 -26.10 -6.72 -10.61
C TYR A 358 -26.42 -5.32 -11.14
N LEU A 359 -25.51 -4.35 -10.91
CA LEU A 359 -25.72 -2.95 -11.32
C LEU A 359 -25.83 -2.81 -12.85
N ARG A 360 -25.07 -3.60 -13.60
CA ARG A 360 -25.11 -3.61 -15.07
C ARG A 360 -26.44 -4.04 -15.69
N ARG A 361 -27.33 -4.67 -14.91
CA ARG A 361 -28.69 -4.96 -15.37
C ARG A 361 -29.54 -3.70 -15.51
N ARG A 362 -29.21 -2.64 -14.76
CA ARG A 362 -30.02 -1.43 -14.63
C ARG A 362 -29.29 -0.17 -15.10
N LEU A 363 -27.96 -0.16 -15.03
CA LEU A 363 -27.13 1.01 -15.27
C LEU A 363 -26.16 0.76 -16.42
N HIS A 364 -25.84 1.82 -17.17
CA HIS A 364 -24.74 1.82 -18.13
C HIS A 364 -23.41 1.44 -17.46
N TRP A 365 -22.51 0.78 -18.19
CA TRP A 365 -21.30 0.18 -17.60
C TRP A 365 -20.39 1.18 -16.89
N ALA A 366 -20.31 2.41 -17.39
CA ALA A 366 -19.51 3.45 -16.74
C ALA A 366 -20.09 3.81 -15.37
N VAL A 367 -21.40 3.97 -15.26
CA VAL A 367 -22.08 4.31 -14.00
C VAL A 367 -21.98 3.16 -13.00
N ALA A 368 -22.24 1.92 -13.46
CA ALA A 368 -22.05 0.73 -12.63
C ALA A 368 -20.59 0.61 -12.15
N GLY A 369 -19.63 0.86 -13.04
CA GLY A 369 -18.20 0.80 -12.70
C GLY A 369 -17.79 1.85 -11.69
N VAL A 370 -18.31 3.09 -11.80
CA VAL A 370 -18.05 4.16 -10.82
C VAL A 370 -18.63 3.78 -9.46
N ALA A 371 -19.89 3.32 -9.41
CA ALA A 371 -20.53 2.90 -8.15
C ALA A 371 -19.79 1.72 -7.50
N THR A 372 -19.40 0.69 -8.28
CA THR A 372 -18.61 -0.44 -7.79
C THR A 372 -17.22 0.02 -7.33
N GLY A 373 -16.54 0.89 -8.06
CA GLY A 373 -15.21 1.40 -7.70
C GLY A 373 -15.24 2.27 -6.44
N LEU A 374 -16.23 3.15 -6.30
CA LEU A 374 -16.40 3.95 -5.09
C LEU A 374 -16.70 3.07 -3.87
N LEU A 375 -17.61 2.09 -3.98
CA LEU A 375 -17.88 1.18 -2.87
C LEU A 375 -16.63 0.37 -2.50
N PHE A 376 -15.90 -0.13 -3.50
CA PHE A 376 -14.61 -0.80 -3.30
C PHE A 376 -13.67 0.09 -2.49
N ALA A 377 -13.49 1.35 -2.88
CA ALA A 377 -12.62 2.29 -2.18
C ALA A 377 -13.09 2.62 -0.75
N LEU A 378 -14.39 2.77 -0.53
CA LEU A 378 -14.97 3.17 0.76
C LEU A 378 -14.98 2.05 1.80
N ILE A 379 -14.89 0.78 1.39
CA ILE A 379 -14.78 -0.33 2.35
C ILE A 379 -13.33 -0.64 2.75
N HIS A 380 -12.36 0.00 2.10
CA HIS A 380 -10.95 -0.25 2.33
C HIS A 380 -10.41 0.54 3.53
N PRO A 381 -9.50 -0.04 4.34
CA PRO A 381 -9.01 0.55 5.59
C PRO A 381 -8.06 1.75 5.42
N GLN A 382 -7.59 2.03 4.19
CA GLN A 382 -6.69 3.14 3.86
C GLN A 382 -7.29 4.54 4.11
N GLY A 383 -8.60 4.61 4.41
CA GLY A 383 -9.31 5.83 4.75
C GLY A 383 -9.69 6.68 3.54
N TRP A 384 -10.46 7.74 3.81
CA TRP A 384 -11.09 8.58 2.77
C TRP A 384 -10.09 9.22 1.79
N MET A 385 -8.86 9.51 2.21
CA MET A 385 -7.84 10.10 1.34
C MET A 385 -7.39 9.15 0.22
N ALA A 386 -7.51 7.84 0.40
CA ALA A 386 -7.15 6.85 -0.62
C ALA A 386 -8.29 6.61 -1.63
N VAL A 387 -9.48 7.17 -1.38
CA VAL A 387 -10.68 6.93 -2.21
C VAL A 387 -10.46 7.25 -3.70
N PRO A 388 -9.80 8.36 -4.09
CA PRO A 388 -9.58 8.65 -5.51
C PRO A 388 -8.81 7.54 -6.24
N VAL A 389 -7.71 7.05 -5.65
CA VAL A 389 -6.84 6.05 -6.26
C VAL A 389 -7.49 4.66 -6.21
N LEU A 390 -8.00 4.25 -5.05
CA LEU A 390 -8.69 2.96 -4.89
C LEU A 390 -9.96 2.88 -5.74
N GLY A 391 -10.69 4.00 -5.86
CA GLY A 391 -11.87 4.10 -6.70
C GLY A 391 -11.51 3.97 -8.18
N MET A 392 -10.40 4.57 -8.60
CA MET A 392 -9.93 4.52 -9.98
C MET A 392 -9.45 3.13 -10.40
N ILE A 393 -8.67 2.43 -9.57
CA ILE A 393 -8.35 1.02 -9.84
C ILE A 393 -9.64 0.18 -9.82
N GLY A 394 -10.54 0.46 -8.88
CA GLY A 394 -11.87 -0.13 -8.78
C GLY A 394 -12.65 -0.07 -10.09
N PHE A 395 -12.73 1.13 -10.66
CA PHE A 395 -13.36 1.41 -11.95
C PHE A 395 -12.62 0.74 -13.12
N THR A 396 -11.30 0.81 -13.14
CA THR A 396 -10.46 0.21 -14.20
C THR A 396 -10.72 -1.29 -14.33
N LEU A 397 -10.76 -2.00 -13.21
CA LEU A 397 -11.08 -3.44 -13.19
C LEU A 397 -12.50 -3.72 -13.70
N CYS A 398 -13.48 -2.84 -13.43
CA CYS A 398 -14.82 -2.94 -14.03
C CYS A 398 -14.80 -2.73 -15.55
N ALA A 399 -13.97 -1.81 -16.05
CA ALA A 399 -13.79 -1.60 -17.49
C ALA A 399 -13.18 -2.83 -18.17
N VAL A 400 -12.16 -3.46 -17.54
CA VAL A 400 -11.57 -4.72 -18.00
C VAL A 400 -12.60 -5.86 -17.98
N ARG A 401 -13.40 -5.96 -16.90
CA ARG A 401 -14.52 -6.91 -16.80
C ARG A 401 -15.54 -6.72 -17.92
N GLN A 402 -15.91 -5.47 -18.24
CA GLN A 402 -16.86 -5.12 -19.28
C GLN A 402 -16.32 -5.48 -20.68
N TRP A 403 -15.02 -5.27 -20.91
CA TRP A 403 -14.35 -5.64 -22.14
C TRP A 403 -14.31 -7.15 -22.34
N ARG A 404 -13.93 -7.91 -21.30
CA ARG A 404 -13.57 -9.33 -21.44
C ARG A 404 -14.67 -10.33 -21.17
N GLY A 405 -15.65 -10.01 -20.32
CA GLY A 405 -16.69 -10.96 -19.96
C GLY A 405 -16.28 -12.00 -18.91
N SER A 406 -15.01 -12.38 -18.82
CA SER A 406 -14.45 -13.21 -17.73
C SER A 406 -13.88 -12.35 -16.60
N ILE A 407 -13.80 -12.88 -15.38
CA ILE A 407 -13.07 -12.24 -14.28
C ILE A 407 -11.57 -12.56 -14.23
N ILE A 408 -11.05 -13.46 -15.07
CA ILE A 408 -9.60 -13.77 -15.11
C ILE A 408 -8.77 -12.53 -15.43
N ALA A 409 -9.22 -11.72 -16.38
CA ALA A 409 -8.54 -10.48 -16.78
C ALA A 409 -8.48 -9.45 -15.63
N PRO A 410 -9.60 -9.06 -14.99
CA PRO A 410 -9.51 -8.16 -13.83
C PRO A 410 -8.81 -8.81 -12.62
N MET A 411 -8.90 -10.13 -12.39
CA MET A 411 -8.10 -10.81 -11.35
C MET A 411 -6.60 -10.62 -11.60
N THR A 412 -6.15 -10.76 -12.85
CA THR A 412 -4.75 -10.57 -13.21
C THR A 412 -4.33 -9.11 -13.02
N ALA A 413 -5.14 -8.16 -13.47
CA ALA A 413 -4.87 -6.73 -13.29
C ALA A 413 -4.81 -6.34 -11.81
N HIS A 414 -5.70 -6.87 -10.98
CA HIS A 414 -5.70 -6.63 -9.54
C HIS A 414 -4.48 -7.27 -8.86
N ALA A 415 -4.15 -8.52 -9.19
CA ALA A 415 -2.93 -9.18 -8.70
C ALA A 415 -1.66 -8.39 -9.05
N LEU A 416 -1.57 -7.83 -10.25
CA LEU A 416 -0.45 -6.97 -10.66
C LEU A 416 -0.38 -5.68 -9.86
N ASN A 417 -1.52 -5.03 -9.59
CA ASN A 417 -1.58 -3.85 -8.74
C ASN A 417 -1.05 -4.17 -7.32
N ASN A 418 -1.57 -5.23 -6.70
CA ASN A 418 -1.16 -5.62 -5.35
C ASN A 418 0.31 -6.06 -5.31
N GLY A 419 0.73 -6.82 -6.32
CA GLY A 419 2.12 -7.24 -6.49
C GLY A 419 3.08 -6.07 -6.66
N ALA A 420 2.71 -5.04 -7.43
CA ALA A 420 3.53 -3.84 -7.62
C ALA A 420 3.69 -3.04 -6.31
N VAL A 421 2.59 -2.87 -5.56
CA VAL A 421 2.61 -2.19 -4.25
C VAL A 421 3.45 -2.98 -3.24
N LEU A 422 3.27 -4.30 -3.19
CA LEU A 422 4.03 -5.18 -2.30
C LEU A 422 5.51 -5.22 -2.67
N PHE A 423 5.83 -5.33 -3.96
CA PHE A 423 7.20 -5.29 -4.46
C PHE A 423 7.89 -3.97 -4.10
N PHE A 424 7.22 -2.83 -4.31
CA PHE A 424 7.74 -1.54 -3.88
C PHE A 424 8.04 -1.52 -2.38
N ALA A 425 7.09 -1.97 -1.56
CA ALA A 425 7.27 -2.00 -0.12
C ALA A 425 8.40 -2.94 0.33
N PHE A 426 8.58 -4.10 -0.32
CA PHE A 426 9.71 -5.00 -0.09
C PHE A 426 11.05 -4.37 -0.46
N MET A 427 11.16 -3.75 -1.64
CA MET A 427 12.40 -3.10 -2.08
C MET A 427 12.81 -1.97 -1.16
N MET A 428 11.84 -1.30 -0.55
CA MET A 428 12.13 -0.29 0.45
C MET A 428 12.67 -0.95 1.73
N LEU A 429 12.03 -2.01 2.23
CA LEU A 429 12.36 -2.60 3.52
C LEU A 429 13.63 -3.46 3.58
N ALA A 430 14.06 -4.05 2.46
CA ALA A 430 15.29 -4.86 2.33
C ALA A 430 16.57 -4.01 2.29
#